data_AF-A0A7J3TBJ8-F1
#
_entry.id   AF-A0A7J3TBJ8-F1
#
_cell.length_a   1.000
_cell.length_b   1.000
_cell.length_c   1.000
_cell.angle_alpha   90.00
_cell.angle_beta   90.00
_cell.angle_gamma   90.00
#
_symmetry.space_group_name_H-M   'P 1'
#
loop_
_entity.id
_entity.type
_entity.pdbx_description
1 polymer ?
#
loop_
_entity_poly.entity_id
_entity_poly.type
_entity_poly.pdbx_seq_one_letter_code
_entity_poly.pdbx_strand_id
1 'polypeptide(L)'
;MTIGAIVIGILSKVKIGAKNAIWYITFIIFETVMVLIGSDGFTGTLFGMKVGSIIPFTWATLIVFIVAMGVFYPWGVMSGFKDQFRHAEFTNDVLDNMDYTR
;
A
#
# COMPACT_ATOMS: atom_id res chain seq x y z
N MET A 1 -14.73 -9.32 13.28
CA MET A 1 -13.49 -9.84 12.65
C MET A 1 -12.29 -8.92 12.82
N THR A 2 -12.45 -7.60 12.61
CA THR A 2 -11.37 -6.60 12.69
C THR A 2 -10.67 -6.52 14.04
N ILE A 3 -11.42 -6.54 15.14
CA ILE A 3 -10.86 -6.49 16.50
C ILE A 3 -10.02 -7.75 16.80
N GLY A 4 -10.49 -8.92 16.38
CA GLY A 4 -9.77 -10.19 16.56
C GLY A 4 -8.45 -10.23 15.78
N ALA A 5 -8.43 -9.73 14.55
CA ALA A 5 -7.21 -9.62 13.75
C ALA A 5 -6.16 -8.70 14.41
N ILE A 6 -6.59 -7.59 15.02
CA ILE A 6 -5.69 -6.67 15.75
C ILE A 6 -5.08 -7.37 16.97
N VAL A 7 -5.90 -8.02 17.79
CA VAL A 7 -5.45 -8.72 19.00
C VAL A 7 -4.47 -9.85 18.66
N ILE A 8 -4.81 -10.68 17.67
CA ILE A 8 -3.94 -11.76 17.21
C ILE A 8 -2.65 -11.21 16.61
N GLY A 9 -2.69 -10.15 15.80
CA GLY A 9 -1.51 -9.52 15.23
C GLY A 9 -0.53 -9.01 16.29
N ILE A 10 -1.03 -8.39 17.36
CA ILE A 10 -0.23 -7.91 18.50
C ILE A 10 0.42 -9.09 19.25
N LEU A 11 -0.37 -10.12 19.59
CA LEU A 11 0.12 -11.31 20.30
C LEU A 11 1.16 -12.09 19.49
N SER A 12 0.96 -12.18 18.17
CA SER A 12 1.81 -12.96 17.26
C SER A 12 3.16 -12.30 16.99
N LYS A 13 3.40 -11.06 17.46
CA LYS A 13 4.64 -10.29 17.23
C LYS A 13 5.14 -10.37 15.79
N VAL A 14 4.23 -10.26 14.81
CA VAL A 14 4.56 -10.42 13.39
C VAL A 14 5.45 -9.27 12.96
N LYS A 15 6.77 -9.51 12.95
CA LYS A 15 7.78 -8.53 12.53
C LYS A 15 8.09 -8.63 11.04
N ILE A 16 7.85 -9.80 10.44
CA ILE A 16 8.03 -10.05 9.02
C ILE A 16 6.93 -9.31 8.25
N GLY A 17 7.35 -8.43 7.33
CA GLY A 17 6.43 -7.69 6.46
C GLY A 17 5.72 -6.49 7.09
N ALA A 18 5.93 -6.18 8.37
CA ALA A 18 5.26 -5.06 9.04
C ALA A 18 5.54 -3.70 8.34
N LYS A 19 6.77 -3.50 7.83
CA LYS A 19 7.12 -2.29 7.05
C LYS A 19 6.29 -2.17 5.77
N ASN A 20 6.05 -3.28 5.08
CA ASN A 20 5.27 -3.28 3.83
C ASN A 20 3.78 -3.12 4.14
N ALA A 21 3.29 -3.76 5.20
CA ALA A 21 1.92 -3.58 5.67
C ALA A 21 1.64 -2.11 6.04
N ILE A 22 2.55 -1.44 6.75
CA ILE A 22 2.43 -0.02 7.07
C ILE A 22 2.35 0.80 5.78
N TRP A 23 3.24 0.56 4.81
CA TRP A 23 3.21 1.26 3.53
C TRP A 23 1.85 1.11 2.81
N TYR A 24 1.31 -0.11 2.74
CA TYR A 24 0.00 -0.36 2.13
C TYR A 24 -1.13 0.35 2.87
N ILE A 25 -1.17 0.26 4.20
CA ILE A 25 -2.20 0.91 5.01
C ILE A 25 -2.16 2.42 4.81
N THR A 26 -0.97 3.02 4.86
CA THR A 26 -0.81 4.46 4.64
C THR A 26 -1.24 4.87 3.24
N PHE A 27 -0.88 4.10 2.21
CA PHE A 27 -1.29 4.38 0.83
C PHE A 27 -2.80 4.29 0.64
N ILE A 28 -3.44 3.24 1.17
CA ILE A 28 -4.90 3.07 1.11
C ILE A 28 -5.61 4.22 1.82
N ILE A 29 -5.14 4.64 3.00
CA ILE A 29 -5.72 5.77 3.74
C ILE A 29 -5.59 7.05 2.91
N PHE A 30 -4.42 7.30 2.32
CA PHE A 30 -4.20 8.47 1.47
C PHE A 30 -5.17 8.50 0.28
N GLU A 31 -5.24 7.42 -0.49
CA GLU A 31 -6.17 7.32 -1.64
C GLU A 31 -7.62 7.51 -1.19
N THR A 32 -8.01 6.89 -0.07
CA THR A 32 -9.36 7.02 0.49
C THR A 32 -9.68 8.48 0.83
N VAL A 33 -8.75 9.20 1.46
CA VAL A 33 -8.92 10.62 1.76
C VAL A 33 -9.04 11.43 0.47
N MET A 34 -8.21 11.18 -0.53
CA MET A 34 -8.24 11.91 -1.80
C MET A 34 -9.57 11.69 -2.55
N VAL A 35 -10.10 10.46 -2.52
CA VAL A 35 -11.43 10.13 -3.06
C VAL A 35 -12.55 10.85 -2.30
N LEU A 36 -12.45 10.95 -0.98
CA LEU A 36 -13.45 11.63 -0.14
C LEU A 36 -13.48 13.15 -0.33
N ILE A 37 -12.36 13.77 -0.69
CA ILE A 37 -12.29 15.23 -0.90
C ILE A 37 -12.48 15.63 -2.37
N GLY A 38 -12.25 14.70 -3.30
CA GLY A 38 -12.47 14.89 -4.74
C GLY A 38 -13.94 15.17 -5.06
N SER A 39 -14.18 15.91 -6.14
CA SER A 39 -15.53 16.31 -6.58
C SER A 39 -16.43 15.17 -7.03
N ASP A 40 -15.84 14.04 -7.36
CA ASP A 40 -16.44 12.97 -8.15
C ASP A 40 -16.19 11.58 -7.54
N GLY A 41 -15.36 11.49 -6.51
CA GLY A 41 -15.12 10.25 -5.76
C GLY A 41 -16.27 9.90 -4.81
N PHE A 42 -16.54 10.77 -3.84
CA PHE A 42 -17.69 10.63 -2.94
C PHE A 42 -18.25 12.01 -2.61
N THR A 43 -19.49 12.27 -3.02
CA THR A 43 -20.21 13.49 -2.64
C THR A 43 -21.39 13.08 -1.77
N GLY A 44 -21.34 13.38 -0.48
CA GLY A 44 -22.35 12.90 0.47
C GLY A 44 -22.07 13.26 1.91
N THR A 45 -22.75 12.58 2.83
CA THR A 45 -22.58 12.77 4.27
C THR A 45 -21.95 11.52 4.86
N LEU A 46 -20.77 11.65 5.46
CA LEU A 46 -20.07 10.58 6.17
C LEU A 46 -20.05 10.93 7.66
N PHE A 47 -20.58 10.05 8.52
CA PHE A 47 -20.67 10.27 9.98
C PHE A 47 -21.31 11.62 10.39
N GLY A 48 -22.26 12.12 9.60
CA GLY A 48 -22.92 13.41 9.84
C GLY A 48 -22.18 14.64 9.28
N MET A 49 -21.00 14.47 8.67
CA MET A 49 -20.22 15.54 8.05
C MET A 49 -20.33 15.46 6.53
N LYS A 50 -20.63 16.59 5.85
CA LYS A 50 -20.59 16.64 4.39
C LYS A 50 -19.15 16.52 3.91
N VAL A 51 -18.92 15.55 3.04
CA VAL A 51 -17.64 15.27 2.38
C VAL A 51 -17.87 15.23 0.86
N GLY A 52 -16.83 15.62 0.12
CA GLY A 52 -16.86 15.76 -1.34
C GLY A 52 -16.85 17.21 -1.81
N SER A 53 -16.39 17.41 -3.05
CA SER A 53 -16.40 18.69 -3.77
C SER A 53 -15.57 19.82 -3.13
N ILE A 54 -14.51 19.46 -2.40
CA ILE A 54 -13.54 20.44 -1.89
C ILE A 54 -12.58 20.83 -3.00
N ILE A 55 -12.12 19.84 -3.77
CA ILE A 55 -11.21 20.04 -4.91
C ILE A 55 -11.78 19.41 -6.18
N PRO A 56 -11.62 20.07 -7.35
CA PRO A 56 -12.02 19.47 -8.63
C PRO A 56 -11.23 18.20 -8.92
N PHE A 57 -11.86 17.24 -9.62
CA PHE A 57 -11.28 15.95 -9.99
C PHE A 57 -9.85 16.07 -10.50
N THR A 58 -9.64 16.93 -11.50
CA THR A 58 -8.34 17.11 -12.14
C THR A 58 -7.23 17.44 -11.14
N TRP A 59 -7.54 18.26 -10.14
CA TRP A 59 -6.59 18.60 -9.09
C TRP A 59 -6.38 17.46 -8.09
N ALA A 60 -7.44 16.74 -7.73
CA ALA A 60 -7.34 15.55 -6.89
C ALA A 60 -6.46 14.49 -7.54
N THR A 61 -6.69 14.19 -8.82
CA THR A 61 -5.91 13.23 -9.61
C THR A 61 -4.46 13.67 -9.75
N LEU A 62 -4.21 14.96 -10.00
CA LEU A 62 -2.86 15.48 -10.13
C LEU A 62 -2.08 15.40 -8.81
N ILE A 63 -2.72 15.70 -7.67
CA ILE A 63 -2.13 15.55 -6.34
C ILE A 63 -1.78 14.08 -6.09
N VAL A 64 -2.73 13.17 -6.33
CA VAL A 64 -2.52 11.73 -6.19
C VAL A 64 -1.33 11.29 -7.04
N PHE A 65 -1.30 11.66 -8.32
CA PHE A 65 -0.22 11.30 -9.23
C PHE A 65 1.15 11.77 -8.72
N ILE A 66 1.26 13.05 -8.34
CA ILE A 66 2.52 13.63 -7.87
C ILE A 66 2.98 12.98 -6.56
N VAL A 67 2.08 12.79 -5.59
CA VAL A 67 2.42 12.20 -4.29
C VAL A 67 2.72 10.70 -4.43
N ALA A 68 1.97 9.98 -5.27
CA ALA A 68 2.22 8.57 -5.55
C ALA A 68 3.60 8.39 -6.19
N MET A 69 3.93 9.18 -7.21
CA MET A 69 5.23 9.10 -7.90
C MET A 69 6.39 9.62 -7.06
N GLY A 70 6.19 10.71 -6.30
CA GLY A 70 7.25 11.38 -5.56
C GLY A 70 7.53 10.79 -4.17
N VAL A 71 6.52 10.21 -3.53
CA VAL A 71 6.61 9.75 -2.13
C VAL A 71 6.37 8.25 -2.03
N PHE A 72 5.20 7.78 -2.44
CA PHE A 72 4.83 6.39 -2.22
C PHE A 72 5.65 5.42 -3.04
N TYR A 73 5.90 5.72 -4.32
CA TYR A 73 6.66 4.85 -5.20
C TYR A 73 8.11 4.66 -4.73
N PRO A 74 8.91 5.72 -4.46
CA PRO A 74 10.26 5.56 -3.92
C PRO A 74 10.25 4.84 -2.57
N TRP A 75 9.31 5.19 -1.68
CA TRP A 75 9.21 4.55 -0.37
C TRP A 75 8.83 3.07 -0.47
N GLY A 76 7.97 2.70 -1.40
CA GLY A 76 7.57 1.31 -1.65
C GLY A 76 8.71 0.48 -2.22
N VAL A 77 9.53 1.06 -3.10
CA VAL A 77 10.75 0.40 -3.58
C VAL A 77 11.73 0.17 -2.43
N MET A 78 11.93 1.17 -1.55
CA MET A 78 12.83 1.06 -0.40
C MET A 78 12.31 0.16 0.72
N SER A 79 10.99 -0.03 0.85
CA SER A 79 10.41 -0.91 1.89
C SER A 79 10.67 -2.39 1.63
N GLY A 80 11.10 -2.76 0.42
CA GLY A 80 11.62 -4.09 0.12
C GLY A 80 10.64 -5.01 -0.59
N PHE A 81 9.78 -4.49 -1.48
CA PHE A 81 8.91 -5.32 -2.32
C PHE A 81 9.65 -6.40 -3.12
N LYS A 82 10.93 -6.17 -3.46
CA LYS A 82 11.75 -7.13 -4.21
C LYS A 82 12.06 -8.43 -3.45
N ASP A 83 12.18 -8.37 -2.13
CA ASP A 83 12.61 -9.54 -1.34
C ASP A 83 11.45 -10.44 -0.92
N GLN A 84 10.19 -9.96 -1.03
CA GLN A 84 9.01 -10.76 -0.69
C GLN A 84 8.75 -11.93 -1.64
N PHE A 85 9.27 -11.86 -2.87
CA PHE A 85 9.13 -12.92 -3.89
C PHE A 85 10.39 -13.78 -4.03
N ARG A 86 11.46 -13.49 -3.29
CA ARG A 86 12.66 -14.34 -3.24
C ARG A 86 12.41 -15.50 -2.30
N HIS A 87 11.86 -16.57 -2.84
CA HIS A 87 11.83 -17.85 -2.15
C HIS A 87 13.15 -18.56 -2.42
N ALA A 88 14.09 -18.45 -1.48
CA ALA A 88 15.40 -19.10 -1.60
C ALA A 88 15.29 -20.60 -1.91
N GLU A 89 14.26 -21.26 -1.37
CA GLU A 89 13.98 -22.68 -1.61
C GLU A 89 13.64 -23.03 -3.06
N PHE A 90 12.99 -22.14 -3.82
CA PHE A 90 12.65 -22.40 -5.24
C PHE A 90 13.61 -21.71 -6.22
N THR A 91 14.21 -20.61 -5.80
CA THR A 91 15.06 -19.78 -6.67
C THR A 91 16.45 -20.39 -6.82
N ASN A 92 16.99 -20.98 -5.75
CA ASN A 92 18.33 -21.57 -5.77
C ASN A 92 18.39 -22.84 -6.61
N ASP A 93 17.36 -23.71 -6.55
CA ASP A 93 17.30 -24.92 -7.38
C ASP A 93 17.31 -24.61 -8.88
N VAL A 94 16.64 -23.54 -9.32
CA VAL A 94 16.64 -23.12 -10.73
C VAL A 94 17.99 -22.53 -11.13
N LEU A 95 18.62 -21.73 -10.25
CA LEU A 95 19.93 -21.12 -10.52
C LEU A 95 21.04 -22.17 -10.57
N ASP A 96 21.06 -23.12 -9.64
CA ASP A 96 22.05 -24.21 -9.61
C ASP A 96 21.91 -25.14 -10.83
N ASN A 97 20.69 -25.42 -11.29
CA ASN A 97 20.47 -26.21 -12.51
C ASN A 97 20.89 -25.46 -13.80
N MET A 98 20.84 -24.13 -13.81
CA MET A 98 21.30 -23.32 -14.95
C MET A 98 22.83 -23.17 -15.00
N ASP A 99 23.53 -23.19 -13.86
CA ASP A 99 25.00 -23.18 -13.82
C ASP A 99 25.60 -24.54 -14.18
N TYR A 100 24.88 -25.65 -14.00
CA TYR A 100 25.33 -27.01 -14.36
C TYR A 100 25.26 -27.32 -15.87
N THR A 101 24.62 -26.46 -16.67
CA THR A 101 24.41 -26.66 -18.13
C THR A 101 25.33 -25.81 -19.00
N ARG A 102 26.32 -25.13 -18.42
CA ARG A 102 27.44 -24.45 -19.10
C ARG A 102 28.76 -25.21 -18.94
#